data_AF-S0EM96-F1
#
_entry.id   AF-S0EM96-F1
#
_cell.length_a   1.000
_cell.length_b   1.000
_cell.length_c   1.000
_cell.angle_alpha   90.00
_cell.angle_beta   90.00
_cell.angle_gamma   90.00
#
_symmetry.space_group_name_H-M   'P 1'
#
loop_
_entity.id
_entity.type
_entity.pdbx_description
1 polymer ?
#
loop_
_entity_poly.entity_id
_entity_poly.type
_entity_poly.pdbx_seq_one_letter_code
_entity_poly.pdbx_strand_id
1 'polypeptide(L)'
;MDDDNSTISTGSLRGSTASLTSSILEYRHINGRPFQQWKTTESWAPTDDDYQEGQDILDMADEYPSAEVLGTDISAVQPAFVPLNCSFQIEDAQLDWTFKPDEFDFIHIRYLYGAIDDWKKLYRQAFAHVRPGGWVESLEIDIETHSENPRIEKGRRTHFQEMEEYMREAGFTDLFSKSWKLPVGGWPQDKKLKQIGLYNGAFIDHSIDAFAIFPIGEILGWSEEEVTILVSQMRKALKEPRALPCFNV
;
A
#
# COMPACT_ATOMS: atom_id res chain seq x y z
N MET A 1 -16.46 -40.71 -54.55
CA MET A 1 -15.11 -40.12 -54.44
C MET A 1 -15.32 -38.66 -54.14
N ASP A 2 -15.64 -38.46 -52.87
CA ASP A 2 -15.13 -37.46 -51.94
C ASP A 2 -15.21 -35.98 -52.32
N ASP A 3 -16.15 -35.35 -51.61
CA ASP A 3 -16.26 -33.94 -51.27
C ASP A 3 -15.00 -33.41 -50.58
N ASP A 4 -14.64 -32.16 -50.88
CA ASP A 4 -14.05 -31.25 -49.88
C ASP A 4 -13.94 -29.83 -50.45
N ASN A 5 -14.83 -28.92 -50.01
CA ASN A 5 -14.40 -27.54 -49.72
C ASN A 5 -15.36 -26.80 -48.77
N SER A 6 -14.74 -26.17 -47.77
CA SER A 6 -15.22 -25.12 -46.87
C SER A 6 -16.08 -25.49 -45.66
N THR A 7 -15.40 -25.93 -44.59
CA THR A 7 -15.89 -25.80 -43.21
C THR A 7 -15.11 -24.70 -42.49
N ILE A 8 -15.86 -23.78 -41.89
CA ILE A 8 -15.40 -22.73 -40.97
C ILE A 8 -14.73 -23.40 -39.75
N SER A 9 -13.52 -22.96 -39.39
CA SER A 9 -12.92 -23.24 -38.09
C SER A 9 -12.45 -21.95 -37.44
N THR A 10 -13.08 -21.66 -36.30
CA THR A 10 -12.68 -20.67 -35.30
C THR A 10 -11.31 -21.03 -34.73
N GLY A 11 -10.30 -20.22 -35.06
CA GLY A 11 -8.96 -20.30 -34.49
C GLY A 11 -8.72 -19.18 -33.49
N SER A 12 -8.95 -19.47 -32.21
CA SER A 12 -8.32 -18.78 -31.07
C SER A 12 -6.79 -18.84 -31.23
N LEU A 13 -6.10 -17.74 -30.95
CA LEU A 13 -4.82 -17.69 -30.22
C LEU A 13 -4.39 -16.22 -30.07
N ARG A 14 -4.83 -15.62 -28.97
CA ARG A 14 -4.13 -14.50 -28.31
C ARG A 14 -2.68 -14.94 -28.11
N GLY A 15 -1.76 -14.36 -28.85
CA GLY A 15 -0.33 -14.54 -28.62
C GLY A 15 0.12 -13.66 -27.46
N SER A 16 0.30 -14.26 -26.29
CA SER A 16 1.09 -13.70 -25.19
C SER A 16 1.99 -14.78 -24.61
N THR A 17 3.28 -14.63 -24.82
CA THR A 17 4.34 -15.12 -23.92
C THR A 17 5.58 -14.25 -24.16
N ALA A 18 5.54 -13.00 -23.70
CA ALA A 18 6.78 -12.30 -23.41
C ALA A 18 7.38 -12.98 -22.16
N SER A 19 8.57 -13.54 -22.30
CA SER A 19 9.28 -14.24 -21.22
C SER A 19 9.65 -13.23 -20.13
N LEU A 20 9.00 -13.29 -18.97
CA LEU A 20 9.50 -12.66 -17.76
C LEU A 20 10.87 -13.30 -17.44
N THR A 21 11.92 -12.49 -17.31
CA THR A 21 13.23 -12.96 -16.84
C THR A 21 13.08 -13.47 -15.41
N SER A 22 13.60 -14.68 -15.11
CA SER A 22 13.47 -15.38 -13.82
C SER A 22 13.94 -14.56 -12.61
N SER A 23 14.76 -13.54 -12.83
CA SER A 23 15.26 -12.61 -11.80
C SER A 23 14.18 -11.74 -11.14
N ILE A 24 13.01 -11.56 -11.78
CA ILE A 24 11.89 -10.78 -11.20
C ILE A 24 11.20 -11.54 -10.04
N LEU A 25 11.38 -12.86 -9.96
CA LEU A 25 10.79 -13.71 -8.91
C LEU A 25 11.77 -14.01 -7.77
N GLU A 26 12.96 -13.42 -7.77
CA GLU A 26 13.97 -13.63 -6.74
C GLU A 26 13.72 -12.69 -5.55
N TYR A 27 13.31 -13.26 -4.41
CA TYR A 27 13.12 -12.52 -3.15
C TYR A 27 14.39 -12.59 -2.29
N ARG A 28 14.79 -11.46 -1.69
CA ARG A 28 15.81 -11.46 -0.64
C ARG A 28 15.17 -11.91 0.68
N HIS A 29 15.90 -12.70 1.46
CA HIS A 29 15.42 -13.13 2.77
C HIS A 29 16.21 -12.44 3.87
N ILE A 30 15.54 -11.62 4.69
CA ILE A 30 16.12 -10.97 5.87
C ILE A 30 15.45 -11.58 7.10
N ASN A 31 16.23 -12.24 7.96
CA ASN A 31 15.74 -12.94 9.16
C ASN A 31 14.58 -13.92 8.89
N GLY A 32 14.61 -14.60 7.73
CA GLY A 32 13.60 -15.60 7.34
C GLY A 32 12.33 -15.05 6.69
N ARG A 33 12.21 -13.73 6.53
CA ARG A 33 11.10 -13.09 5.81
C ARG A 33 11.50 -12.69 4.39
N PRO A 34 10.63 -12.87 3.38
CA PRO A 34 10.91 -12.44 2.02
C PRO A 34 10.68 -10.93 1.84
N PHE A 35 11.57 -10.29 1.10
CA PHE A 35 11.51 -8.90 0.64
C PHE A 35 11.86 -8.84 -0.86
N GLN A 36 11.40 -7.81 -1.57
CA GLN A 36 11.75 -7.57 -2.98
C GLN A 36 13.25 -7.27 -3.18
N GLN A 37 13.81 -7.66 -4.32
CA GLN A 37 15.24 -7.50 -4.65
C GLN A 37 15.44 -6.75 -5.99
N TRP A 38 15.78 -5.45 -5.96
CA TRP A 38 16.23 -4.71 -7.14
C TRP A 38 16.99 -3.40 -6.83
N LYS A 39 17.75 -2.90 -7.82
CA LYS A 39 18.76 -1.82 -7.75
C LYS A 39 18.25 -0.38 -7.90
N THR A 40 16.95 -0.10 -7.98
CA THR A 40 16.47 1.31 -7.87
C THR A 40 15.36 1.56 -6.87
N THR A 41 14.69 0.54 -6.33
CA THR A 41 13.69 0.70 -5.27
C THR A 41 13.65 -0.53 -4.37
N GLU A 42 13.80 -0.31 -3.07
CA GLU A 42 13.71 -1.34 -2.03
C GLU A 42 12.33 -1.27 -1.37
N SER A 43 11.53 -2.34 -1.45
CA SER A 43 10.35 -2.44 -0.58
C SER A 43 10.80 -2.72 0.84
N TRP A 44 10.28 -1.95 1.79
CA TRP A 44 10.55 -2.07 3.21
C TRP A 44 9.57 -3.03 3.92
N ALA A 45 8.45 -3.38 3.29
CA ALA A 45 7.42 -4.27 3.84
C ALA A 45 7.62 -5.73 3.38
N PRO A 46 7.29 -6.74 4.21
CA PRO A 46 7.26 -8.15 3.81
C PRO A 46 6.23 -8.40 2.69
N THR A 47 6.52 -9.34 1.78
CA THR A 47 5.64 -9.71 0.65
C THR A 47 5.00 -11.11 0.83
N ASP A 48 4.54 -11.44 2.03
CA ASP A 48 3.93 -12.74 2.36
C ASP A 48 2.49 -12.90 1.84
N ASP A 49 1.98 -14.14 1.84
CA ASP A 49 0.66 -14.50 1.25
C ASP A 49 -0.51 -13.71 1.88
N ASP A 50 -0.40 -13.30 3.14
CA ASP A 50 -1.38 -12.45 3.83
C ASP A 50 -1.49 -11.04 3.20
N TYR A 51 -0.45 -10.56 2.52
CA TYR A 51 -0.47 -9.31 1.72
C TYR A 51 -1.33 -9.45 0.46
N GLN A 52 -1.49 -10.67 -0.06
CA GLN A 52 -2.22 -10.96 -1.30
C GLN A 52 -3.74 -11.02 -1.09
N GLU A 53 -4.19 -11.48 0.07
CA GLU A 53 -5.62 -11.62 0.40
C GLU A 53 -6.29 -10.28 0.80
N GLY A 54 -5.51 -9.22 1.04
CA GLY A 54 -5.99 -7.89 1.46
C GLY A 54 -6.14 -6.86 0.35
N GLN A 55 -6.06 -7.25 -0.93
CA GLN A 55 -6.10 -6.31 -2.04
C GLN A 55 -7.54 -5.88 -2.37
N ASP A 56 -7.89 -4.64 -2.02
CA ASP A 56 -9.17 -3.99 -2.36
C ASP A 56 -9.50 -4.04 -3.86
N ILE A 57 -8.49 -4.27 -4.69
CA ILE A 57 -8.59 -4.39 -6.15
C ILE A 57 -9.53 -5.54 -6.55
N LEU A 58 -9.46 -6.70 -5.87
CA LEU A 58 -10.34 -7.84 -6.18
C LEU A 58 -11.78 -7.55 -5.77
N ASP A 59 -11.98 -6.98 -4.58
CA ASP A 59 -13.30 -6.60 -4.07
C ASP A 59 -13.96 -5.56 -4.99
N MET A 60 -13.19 -4.57 -5.48
CA MET A 60 -13.68 -3.59 -6.45
C MET A 60 -14.07 -4.25 -7.78
N ALA A 61 -13.28 -5.20 -8.27
CA ALA A 61 -13.60 -5.91 -9.50
C ALA A 61 -14.87 -6.76 -9.38
N ASP A 62 -15.05 -7.44 -8.24
CA ASP A 62 -16.23 -8.25 -7.95
C ASP A 62 -17.50 -7.42 -7.70
N GLU A 63 -17.39 -6.31 -6.98
CA GLU A 63 -18.52 -5.41 -6.70
C GLU A 63 -18.97 -4.63 -7.95
N TYR A 64 -18.04 -4.30 -8.85
CA TYR A 64 -18.31 -3.57 -10.09
C TYR A 64 -17.88 -4.35 -11.35
N PRO A 65 -18.62 -5.43 -11.75
CA PRO A 65 -18.25 -6.26 -12.90
C PRO A 65 -18.23 -5.53 -14.25
N SER A 66 -18.82 -4.34 -14.34
CA SER A 66 -18.80 -3.49 -15.53
C SER A 66 -17.58 -2.58 -15.62
N ALA A 67 -16.83 -2.42 -14.54
CA ALA A 67 -15.59 -1.64 -14.52
C ALA A 67 -14.41 -2.52 -14.92
N GLU A 68 -13.43 -1.94 -15.59
CA GLU A 68 -12.11 -2.54 -15.78
C GLU A 68 -11.21 -2.05 -14.63
N VAL A 69 -10.64 -2.99 -13.87
CA VAL A 69 -9.81 -2.70 -12.71
C VAL A 69 -8.36 -3.06 -13.01
N LEU A 70 -7.46 -2.11 -12.83
CA LEU A 70 -6.02 -2.29 -13.01
C LEU A 70 -5.31 -2.11 -11.66
N GLY A 71 -4.65 -3.17 -11.20
CA GLY A 71 -3.72 -3.11 -10.08
C GLY A 71 -2.29 -2.83 -10.55
N THR A 72 -1.59 -1.93 -9.86
CA THR A 72 -0.17 -1.65 -10.11
C THR A 72 0.63 -1.86 -8.83
N ASP A 73 1.74 -2.59 -8.93
CA ASP A 73 2.68 -2.78 -7.82
C ASP A 73 4.09 -2.98 -8.39
N ILE A 74 5.14 -2.65 -7.63
CA ILE A 74 6.53 -2.92 -8.02
C ILE A 74 6.86 -4.42 -7.98
N SER A 75 6.05 -5.19 -7.28
CA SER A 75 6.20 -6.62 -7.10
C SER A 75 5.27 -7.40 -8.03
N ALA A 76 5.76 -8.54 -8.53
CA ALA A 76 4.98 -9.47 -9.34
C ALA A 76 4.03 -10.32 -8.47
N VAL A 77 3.23 -9.68 -7.63
CA VAL A 77 2.34 -10.33 -6.67
C VAL A 77 0.94 -10.35 -7.25
N GLN A 78 0.63 -11.42 -7.98
CA GLN A 78 -0.71 -11.67 -8.51
C GLN A 78 -1.37 -12.83 -7.76
N PRO A 79 -2.60 -12.65 -7.26
CA PRO A 79 -3.38 -13.74 -6.69
C PRO A 79 -3.59 -14.88 -7.70
N ALA A 80 -3.72 -16.11 -7.20
CA ALA A 80 -3.94 -17.28 -8.06
C ALA A 80 -5.25 -17.23 -8.87
N PHE A 81 -6.24 -16.46 -8.38
CA PHE A 81 -7.51 -16.23 -9.05
C PHE A 81 -7.78 -14.74 -9.14
N VAL A 82 -8.08 -14.26 -10.35
CA VAL A 82 -8.34 -12.85 -10.64
C VAL A 82 -9.65 -12.76 -11.44
N PRO A 83 -10.59 -11.89 -11.07
CA PRO A 83 -11.80 -11.62 -11.85
C PRO A 83 -11.49 -11.25 -13.31
N LEU A 84 -12.40 -11.57 -14.24
CA LEU A 84 -12.14 -11.36 -15.68
C LEU A 84 -11.97 -9.89 -16.07
N ASN A 85 -12.49 -8.97 -15.25
CA ASN A 85 -12.40 -7.53 -15.41
C ASN A 85 -11.25 -6.91 -14.60
N CYS A 86 -10.37 -7.73 -14.01
CA CYS A 86 -9.23 -7.29 -13.22
C CYS A 86 -7.92 -7.72 -13.89
N SER A 87 -6.94 -6.83 -13.91
CA SER A 87 -5.59 -7.10 -14.43
C SER A 87 -4.53 -6.43 -13.57
N PHE A 88 -3.28 -6.88 -13.69
CA PHE A 88 -2.16 -6.38 -12.91
C PHE A 88 -0.98 -6.01 -13.80
N GLN A 89 -0.31 -4.92 -13.48
CA GLN A 89 0.91 -4.45 -14.13
C GLN A 89 2.01 -4.20 -13.10
N ILE A 90 3.24 -4.58 -13.45
CA ILE A 90 4.41 -4.25 -12.64
C ILE A 90 4.81 -2.83 -12.98
N GLU A 91 4.57 -1.89 -12.06
CA GLU A 91 4.82 -0.46 -12.27
C GLU A 91 5.29 0.19 -10.96
N ASP A 92 6.24 1.12 -11.08
CA ASP A 92 6.75 1.91 -9.94
C ASP A 92 6.10 3.29 -9.96
N ALA A 93 5.24 3.55 -8.98
CA ALA A 93 4.47 4.79 -8.90
C ALA A 93 5.33 6.07 -8.78
N GLN A 94 6.61 5.95 -8.41
CA GLN A 94 7.55 7.07 -8.34
C GLN A 94 8.11 7.47 -9.70
N LEU A 95 8.10 6.54 -10.66
CA LEU A 95 8.55 6.81 -12.03
C LEU A 95 7.48 7.58 -12.81
N ASP A 96 7.87 8.03 -14.00
CA ASP A 96 6.94 8.70 -14.90
C ASP A 96 5.92 7.67 -15.40
N TRP A 97 4.63 7.92 -15.16
CA TRP A 97 3.57 6.98 -15.51
C TRP A 97 3.52 6.74 -17.02
N THR A 98 3.36 5.47 -17.41
CA THR A 98 3.33 5.02 -18.81
C THR A 98 1.93 5.09 -19.44
N PHE A 99 0.94 5.44 -18.62
CA PHE A 99 -0.46 5.60 -18.99
C PHE A 99 -0.69 6.83 -19.86
N LYS A 100 -1.83 6.86 -20.57
CA LYS A 100 -2.26 8.02 -21.34
C LYS A 100 -2.84 9.06 -20.39
N PRO A 101 -2.68 10.36 -20.70
CA PRO A 101 -3.46 11.39 -20.04
C PRO A 101 -4.96 11.11 -20.15
N ASP A 102 -5.72 11.48 -19.11
CA ASP A 102 -7.17 11.30 -19.02
C ASP A 102 -7.67 9.85 -19.24
N GLU A 103 -6.86 8.85 -18.90
CA GLU A 103 -7.19 7.42 -19.08
C GLU A 103 -8.13 6.86 -18.01
N PHE A 104 -8.03 7.34 -16.77
CA PHE A 104 -8.72 6.73 -15.64
C PHE A 104 -9.95 7.51 -15.18
N ASP A 105 -11.04 6.79 -14.92
CA ASP A 105 -12.25 7.33 -14.31
C ASP A 105 -12.10 7.54 -12.80
N PHE A 106 -11.29 6.69 -12.18
CA PHE A 106 -11.01 6.65 -10.75
C PHE A 106 -9.60 6.12 -10.52
N ILE A 107 -8.85 6.75 -9.62
CA ILE A 107 -7.53 6.29 -9.18
C ILE A 107 -7.56 6.15 -7.67
N HIS A 108 -7.23 4.95 -7.18
CA HIS A 108 -7.12 4.67 -5.76
C HIS A 108 -5.65 4.45 -5.39
N ILE A 109 -5.18 5.18 -4.38
CA ILE A 109 -3.82 5.11 -3.84
C ILE A 109 -3.96 4.69 -2.38
N ARG A 110 -3.29 3.60 -1.99
CA ARG A 110 -3.40 3.09 -0.62
C ARG A 110 -2.10 2.54 -0.08
N TYR A 111 -1.81 2.90 1.16
CA TYR A 111 -0.67 2.43 1.95
C TYR A 111 0.69 2.54 1.24
N LEU A 112 0.89 3.65 0.53
CA LEU A 112 2.18 3.94 -0.10
C LEU A 112 3.11 4.78 0.80
N TYR A 113 2.71 5.07 2.05
CA TYR A 113 3.59 5.71 3.03
C TYR A 113 4.89 4.92 3.24
N GLY A 114 6.03 5.60 3.07
CA GLY A 114 7.37 4.99 3.12
C GLY A 114 7.85 4.39 1.79
N ALA A 115 7.00 4.31 0.77
CA ALA A 115 7.35 3.87 -0.59
C ALA A 115 7.52 5.03 -1.58
N ILE A 116 6.96 6.22 -1.29
CA ILE A 116 6.98 7.39 -2.17
C ILE A 116 7.86 8.50 -1.58
N ASP A 117 8.84 8.96 -2.37
CA ASP A 117 9.74 10.06 -2.04
C ASP A 117 9.14 11.46 -2.30
N ASP A 118 8.43 11.63 -3.41
CA ASP A 118 7.80 12.89 -3.85
C ASP A 118 6.29 12.70 -4.05
N TRP A 119 5.53 12.88 -2.96
CA TRP A 119 4.07 12.88 -2.97
C TRP A 119 3.46 13.95 -3.88
N LYS A 120 4.14 15.10 -4.05
CA LYS A 120 3.65 16.15 -4.96
C LYS A 120 3.75 15.69 -6.41
N LYS A 121 4.83 14.99 -6.78
CA LYS A 121 4.94 14.35 -8.10
C LYS A 121 3.83 13.32 -8.27
N LEU A 122 3.63 12.42 -7.30
CA LEU A 122 2.59 11.40 -7.37
C LEU A 122 1.20 12.00 -7.66
N TYR A 123 0.79 13.02 -6.90
CA TYR A 123 -0.51 13.65 -7.13
C TYR A 123 -0.59 14.47 -8.42
N ARG A 124 0.51 15.08 -8.89
CA ARG A 124 0.57 15.69 -10.24
C ARG A 124 0.36 14.66 -11.34
N GLN A 125 0.93 13.46 -11.19
CA GLN A 125 0.72 12.36 -12.14
C GLN A 125 -0.71 11.86 -12.08
N ALA A 126 -1.26 11.61 -10.88
CA ALA A 126 -2.64 11.22 -10.71
C ALA A 126 -3.61 12.24 -11.36
N PHE A 127 -3.36 13.54 -11.18
CA PHE A 127 -4.15 14.60 -11.81
C PHE A 127 -4.07 14.58 -13.34
N ALA A 128 -2.91 14.28 -13.92
CA ALA A 128 -2.73 14.26 -15.37
C ALA A 128 -3.38 13.03 -16.05
N HIS A 129 -3.58 11.94 -15.32
CA HIS A 129 -4.07 10.67 -15.88
C HIS A 129 -5.51 10.34 -15.46
N VAL A 130 -6.07 11.04 -14.46
CA VAL A 130 -7.50 10.99 -14.19
C VAL A 130 -8.24 11.89 -15.18
N ARG A 131 -9.31 11.37 -15.81
CA ARG A 131 -10.10 12.17 -16.74
C ARG A 131 -10.74 13.38 -16.05
N PRO A 132 -11.10 14.44 -16.78
CA PRO A 132 -11.90 15.53 -16.23
C PRO A 132 -13.22 15.00 -15.66
N GLY A 133 -13.46 15.29 -14.37
CA GLY A 133 -14.62 14.80 -13.63
C GLY A 133 -14.46 13.39 -13.02
N GLY A 134 -13.30 12.74 -13.19
CA GLY A 134 -12.93 11.56 -12.44
C GLY A 134 -12.46 11.88 -11.02
N TRP A 135 -12.19 10.83 -10.24
CA TRP A 135 -11.85 10.95 -8.82
C TRP A 135 -10.49 10.33 -8.51
N VAL A 136 -9.79 10.92 -7.54
CA VAL A 136 -8.60 10.32 -6.94
C VAL A 136 -8.85 10.18 -5.45
N GLU A 137 -8.69 8.97 -4.94
CA GLU A 137 -8.76 8.66 -3.52
C GLU A 137 -7.35 8.27 -3.03
N SER A 138 -6.95 8.84 -1.90
CA SER A 138 -5.70 8.48 -1.22
C SER A 138 -6.06 8.06 0.20
N LEU A 139 -5.86 6.77 0.51
CA LEU A 139 -6.09 6.19 1.83
C LEU A 139 -4.75 5.80 2.44
N GLU A 140 -4.34 6.55 3.45
CA GLU A 140 -3.01 6.40 4.04
C GLU A 140 -3.12 6.22 5.56
N ILE A 141 -2.07 5.69 6.16
CA ILE A 141 -1.92 5.67 7.62
C ILE A 141 -0.75 6.55 8.00
N ASP A 142 -0.95 7.40 9.00
CA ASP A 142 0.13 8.17 9.59
C ASP A 142 1.14 7.21 10.23
N ILE A 143 2.41 7.31 9.84
CA ILE A 143 3.47 6.48 10.40
C ILE A 143 3.83 6.92 11.83
N GLU A 144 3.51 8.17 12.19
CA GLU A 144 3.72 8.66 13.55
C GLU A 144 2.62 8.13 14.49
N THR A 145 3.02 7.44 15.55
CA THR A 145 2.10 7.10 16.64
C THR A 145 1.83 8.34 17.49
N HIS A 146 0.55 8.73 17.55
CA HIS A 146 0.06 9.81 18.40
C HIS A 146 -0.40 9.31 19.76
N SER A 147 -0.68 10.25 20.65
CA SER A 147 -1.22 9.99 21.98
C SER A 147 -2.45 10.86 22.23
N GLU A 148 -3.51 10.27 22.80
CA GLU A 148 -4.62 11.06 23.37
C GLU A 148 -4.33 11.59 24.77
N ASN A 149 -3.19 11.23 25.38
CA ASN A 149 -2.78 11.80 26.64
C ASN A 149 -2.21 13.21 26.40
N PRO A 150 -2.84 14.28 26.92
CA PRO A 150 -2.41 15.66 26.67
C PRO A 150 -1.05 16.00 27.29
N ARG A 151 -0.47 15.11 28.11
CA ARG A 151 0.86 15.27 28.70
C ARG A 151 1.99 14.74 27.80
N ILE A 152 1.65 14.00 26.74
CA ILE A 152 2.61 13.52 25.76
C ILE A 152 2.67 14.57 24.65
N GLU A 153 3.88 15.03 24.33
CA GLU A 153 4.12 16.01 23.28
C GLU A 153 3.73 15.44 21.92
N LYS A 154 3.09 16.26 21.10
CA LYS A 154 2.77 15.91 19.71
C LYS A 154 4.04 16.04 18.89
N GLY A 155 4.32 15.09 18.02
CA GLY A 155 5.47 15.22 17.12
C GLY A 155 5.20 16.18 15.96
N ARG A 156 5.97 16.00 14.90
CA ARG A 156 6.05 16.97 13.81
C ARG A 156 4.91 16.75 12.82
N ARG A 157 4.69 17.72 11.93
CA ARG A 157 3.79 17.48 10.80
C ARG A 157 4.41 16.44 9.87
N THR A 158 3.62 15.45 9.49
CA THR A 158 3.97 14.39 8.53
C THR A 158 3.33 14.67 7.17
N HIS A 159 3.77 13.98 6.10
CA HIS A 159 3.16 14.14 4.78
C HIS A 159 1.67 13.86 4.80
N PHE A 160 1.22 12.96 5.68
CA PHE A 160 -0.18 12.65 5.93
C PHE A 160 -1.02 13.92 6.17
N GLN A 161 -0.46 14.90 6.88
CA GLN A 161 -1.16 16.15 7.20
C GLN A 161 -1.11 17.19 6.07
N GLU A 162 -0.31 16.95 5.03
CA GLU A 162 -0.10 17.87 3.90
C GLU A 162 -0.70 17.35 2.59
N MET A 163 -1.25 16.12 2.57
CA MET A 163 -1.82 15.49 1.37
C MET A 163 -2.88 16.34 0.67
N GLU A 164 -3.81 16.94 1.44
CA GLU A 164 -4.85 17.82 0.86
C GLU A 164 -4.23 19.04 0.17
N GLU A 165 -3.18 19.63 0.74
CA GLU A 165 -2.47 20.75 0.14
C GLU A 165 -1.78 20.31 -1.16
N TYR A 166 -1.13 19.15 -1.17
CA TYR A 166 -0.46 18.63 -2.37
C TYR A 166 -1.45 18.31 -3.49
N MET A 167 -2.63 17.74 -3.16
CA MET A 167 -3.69 17.53 -4.14
C MET A 167 -4.23 18.86 -4.69
N ARG A 168 -4.41 19.86 -3.81
CA ARG A 168 -4.83 21.21 -4.23
C ARG A 168 -3.81 21.85 -5.17
N GLU A 169 -2.52 21.74 -4.85
CA GLU A 169 -1.42 22.21 -5.68
C GLU A 169 -1.35 21.49 -7.04
N ALA A 170 -1.69 20.19 -7.09
CA ALA A 170 -1.72 19.42 -8.33
C ALA A 170 -2.83 19.87 -9.30
N GLY A 171 -3.91 20.46 -8.78
CA GLY A 171 -5.03 20.99 -9.57
C GLY A 171 -6.41 20.47 -9.17
N PHE A 172 -6.49 19.60 -8.16
CA PHE A 172 -7.78 19.11 -7.66
C PHE A 172 -8.56 20.23 -6.96
N THR A 173 -9.87 20.28 -7.23
CA THR A 173 -10.74 21.38 -6.78
C THR A 173 -11.80 20.96 -5.77
N ASP A 174 -12.35 19.75 -5.89
CA ASP A 174 -13.35 19.20 -4.98
C ASP A 174 -12.71 18.19 -4.00
N LEU A 175 -12.16 18.72 -2.90
CA LEU A 175 -11.37 17.94 -1.94
C LEU A 175 -12.21 17.59 -0.71
N PHE A 176 -12.28 16.29 -0.42
CA PHE A 176 -12.88 15.74 0.79
C PHE A 176 -11.81 15.04 1.61
N SER A 177 -11.55 15.56 2.81
CA SER A 177 -10.65 14.91 3.77
C SER A 177 -11.46 14.37 4.94
N LYS A 178 -11.13 13.15 5.34
CA LYS A 178 -11.67 12.51 6.54
C LYS A 178 -10.54 11.76 7.21
N SER A 179 -10.38 11.98 8.51
CA SER A 179 -9.45 11.21 9.31
C SER A 179 -10.17 10.47 10.42
N TRP A 180 -9.72 9.24 10.65
CA TRP A 180 -10.15 8.36 11.71
C TRP A 180 -9.01 8.10 12.67
N LYS A 181 -9.33 8.11 13.95
CA LYS A 181 -8.41 7.64 14.98
C LYS A 181 -8.46 6.13 15.04
N LEU A 182 -7.30 5.50 14.92
CA LEU A 182 -7.11 4.07 15.09
C LEU A 182 -6.37 3.81 16.41
N PRO A 183 -7.09 3.42 17.49
CA PRO A 183 -6.47 3.17 18.78
C PRO A 183 -5.46 2.02 18.72
N VAL A 184 -4.46 2.07 19.60
CA VAL A 184 -3.55 0.96 19.87
C VAL A 184 -3.80 0.48 21.30
N GLY A 185 -4.33 -0.73 21.44
CA GLY A 185 -4.69 -1.33 22.73
C GLY A 185 -6.12 -1.02 23.21
N GLY A 186 -6.43 -1.50 24.42
CA GLY A 186 -7.80 -1.53 24.95
C GLY A 186 -8.23 -0.30 25.76
N TRP A 187 -7.61 0.86 25.56
CA TRP A 187 -7.88 2.08 26.31
C TRP A 187 -9.20 2.81 25.98
N PRO A 188 -9.79 2.72 24.77
CA PRO A 188 -11.05 3.40 24.49
C PRO A 188 -12.19 2.90 25.37
N GLN A 189 -13.09 3.80 25.76
CA GLN A 189 -14.31 3.45 26.51
C GLN A 189 -15.40 2.87 25.60
N ASP A 190 -15.45 3.33 24.35
CA ASP A 190 -16.37 2.80 23.35
C ASP A 190 -16.04 1.34 23.05
N LYS A 191 -17.05 0.46 23.07
CA LYS A 191 -16.86 -0.99 22.93
C LYS A 191 -16.30 -1.36 21.56
N LYS A 192 -16.72 -0.68 20.49
CA LYS A 192 -16.27 -0.96 19.13
C LYS A 192 -14.82 -0.50 18.94
N LEU A 193 -14.51 0.74 19.35
CA LEU A 193 -13.14 1.27 19.28
C LEU A 193 -12.17 0.49 20.17
N LYS A 194 -12.63 0.00 21.33
CA LYS A 194 -11.84 -0.89 22.17
C LYS A 194 -11.50 -2.20 21.47
N GLN A 195 -12.48 -2.81 20.82
CA GLN A 195 -12.27 -4.05 20.05
C GLN A 195 -11.29 -3.82 18.90
N ILE A 196 -11.48 -2.74 18.12
CA ILE A 196 -10.56 -2.32 17.04
C ILE A 196 -9.16 -2.09 17.61
N GLY A 197 -9.04 -1.38 18.73
CA GLY A 197 -7.77 -1.09 19.38
C GLY A 197 -7.04 -2.34 19.86
N LEU A 198 -7.77 -3.34 20.35
CA LEU A 198 -7.18 -4.64 20.71
C LEU A 198 -6.62 -5.37 19.48
N TYR A 199 -7.35 -5.39 18.36
CA TYR A 199 -6.86 -5.99 17.11
C TYR A 199 -5.64 -5.24 16.57
N ASN A 200 -5.71 -3.91 16.49
CA ASN A 200 -4.59 -3.09 16.03
C ASN A 200 -3.38 -3.22 16.97
N GLY A 201 -3.61 -3.25 18.29
CA GLY A 201 -2.55 -3.47 19.28
C GLY A 201 -1.87 -4.83 19.11
N ALA A 202 -2.63 -5.89 18.80
CA ALA A 202 -2.06 -7.19 18.48
C ALA A 202 -1.25 -7.14 17.18
N PHE A 203 -1.78 -6.52 16.12
CA PHE A 203 -1.07 -6.34 14.86
C PHE A 203 0.29 -5.65 15.06
N ILE A 204 0.31 -4.49 15.73
CA ILE A 204 1.53 -3.74 16.00
C ILE A 204 2.52 -4.57 16.83
N ASP A 205 2.09 -5.29 17.85
CA ASP A 205 3.00 -6.08 18.70
C ASP A 205 3.76 -7.17 17.91
N HIS A 206 3.12 -7.74 16.88
CA HIS A 206 3.71 -8.74 15.98
C HIS A 206 4.52 -8.13 14.82
N SER A 207 4.24 -6.89 14.43
CA SER A 207 4.85 -6.26 13.25
C SER A 207 5.96 -5.26 13.58
N ILE A 208 6.00 -4.71 14.80
CA ILE A 208 6.90 -3.60 15.18
C ILE A 208 8.39 -3.90 14.97
N ASP A 209 8.83 -5.15 15.09
CA ASP A 209 10.22 -5.51 14.77
C ASP A 209 10.52 -5.30 13.28
N ALA A 210 9.60 -5.66 12.38
CA ALA A 210 9.79 -5.52 10.94
C ALA A 210 9.92 -4.05 10.51
N PHE A 211 9.14 -3.16 11.15
CA PHE A 211 9.21 -1.71 10.95
C PHE A 211 10.54 -1.09 11.42
N ALA A 212 11.25 -1.73 12.35
CA ALA A 212 12.48 -1.20 12.92
C ALA A 212 13.74 -1.85 12.31
N ILE A 213 13.74 -3.16 12.11
CA ILE A 213 14.91 -3.94 11.70
C ILE A 213 15.50 -3.43 10.39
N PHE A 214 14.69 -3.32 9.35
CA PHE A 214 15.20 -2.92 8.04
C PHE A 214 15.59 -1.43 8.00
N PRO A 215 14.71 -0.47 8.39
CA PRO A 215 15.08 0.93 8.30
C PRO A 215 16.20 1.34 9.27
N ILE A 216 16.22 0.81 10.49
CA ILE A 216 17.15 1.27 11.52
C ILE A 216 18.44 0.45 11.49
N GLY A 217 18.34 -0.87 11.31
CA GLY A 217 19.50 -1.74 11.19
C GLY A 217 20.24 -1.54 9.88
N GLU A 218 19.57 -1.75 8.74
CA GLU A 218 20.23 -1.77 7.44
C GLU A 218 20.48 -0.36 6.87
N ILE A 219 19.48 0.53 6.91
CA ILE A 219 19.62 1.88 6.30
C ILE A 219 20.40 2.83 7.22
N LEU A 220 20.07 2.88 8.52
CA LEU A 220 20.74 3.76 9.48
C LEU A 220 22.00 3.14 10.12
N GLY A 221 22.25 1.85 9.91
CA GLY A 221 23.48 1.18 10.31
C GLY A 221 23.60 0.87 11.82
N TRP A 222 22.47 0.75 12.53
CA TRP A 222 22.48 0.41 13.96
C TRP A 222 22.79 -1.07 14.17
N SER A 223 23.37 -1.42 15.32
CA SER A 223 23.61 -2.82 15.66
C SER A 223 22.29 -3.57 15.94
N GLU A 224 22.28 -4.89 15.75
CA GLU A 224 21.11 -5.73 16.04
C GLU A 224 20.68 -5.59 17.51
N GLU A 225 21.64 -5.46 18.44
CA GLU A 225 21.35 -5.22 19.85
C GLU A 225 20.69 -3.87 20.08
N GLU A 226 21.16 -2.81 19.42
CA GLU A 226 20.59 -1.46 19.53
C GLU A 226 19.14 -1.44 19.01
N VAL A 227 18.89 -2.06 17.85
CA VAL A 227 17.54 -2.18 17.28
C VAL A 227 16.63 -2.99 18.20
N THR A 228 17.11 -4.11 18.73
CA THR A 228 16.34 -4.95 19.65
C THR A 228 15.95 -4.19 20.92
N ILE A 229 16.88 -3.41 21.48
CA ILE A 229 16.63 -2.54 22.63
C ILE A 229 15.58 -1.48 22.28
N LEU A 230 15.71 -0.82 21.13
CA LEU A 230 14.75 0.17 20.67
C LEU A 230 13.35 -0.42 20.53
N VAL A 231 13.21 -1.57 19.87
CA VAL A 231 11.91 -2.22 19.69
C VAL A 231 11.30 -2.63 21.03
N SER A 232 12.11 -3.11 21.97
CA SER A 232 11.66 -3.40 23.34
C SER A 232 11.11 -2.14 24.05
N GLN A 233 11.77 -0.99 23.87
CA GLN A 233 11.31 0.30 24.38
C GLN A 233 10.01 0.75 23.70
N MET A 234 9.89 0.61 22.38
CA MET A 234 8.68 0.94 21.62
C MET A 234 7.49 0.10 22.11
N ARG A 235 7.66 -1.22 22.26
CA ARG A 235 6.63 -2.11 22.82
C ARG A 235 6.19 -1.66 24.21
N LYS A 236 7.15 -1.31 25.07
CA LYS A 236 6.85 -0.82 26.42
C LYS A 236 6.05 0.49 26.39
N ALA A 237 6.40 1.41 25.49
CA ALA A 237 5.68 2.67 25.33
C ALA A 237 4.24 2.46 24.85
N LEU A 238 4.02 1.58 23.87
CA LEU A 238 2.69 1.28 23.34
C LEU A 238 1.80 0.53 24.34
N LYS A 239 2.39 -0.26 25.24
CA LYS A 239 1.66 -1.00 26.29
C LYS A 239 1.44 -0.17 27.55
N GLU A 240 1.98 1.04 27.66
CA GLU A 240 1.77 1.93 28.80
C GLU A 240 0.29 2.38 28.85
N PRO A 241 -0.49 1.98 29.88
CA PRO A 241 -1.93 2.26 29.92
C PRO A 241 -2.29 3.74 29.89
N ARG A 242 -1.38 4.61 30.33
CA ARG A 242 -1.58 6.07 30.31
C ARG A 242 -1.09 6.73 29.02
N ALA A 243 -0.43 6.01 28.13
CA ALA A 243 0.05 6.58 26.88
C ALA A 243 -1.09 6.82 25.88
N LEU A 244 -2.22 6.11 26.00
CA LEU A 244 -3.37 6.22 25.11
C LEU A 244 -2.98 6.31 23.61
N PRO A 245 -2.18 5.36 23.09
CA PRO A 245 -1.60 5.47 21.76
C PRO A 245 -2.66 5.28 20.66
N CYS A 246 -2.51 6.02 19.56
CA CYS A 246 -3.33 5.90 18.36
C CYS A 246 -2.56 6.30 17.10
N PHE A 247 -3.03 5.82 15.95
CA PHE A 247 -2.67 6.34 14.63
C PHE A 247 -3.82 7.16 14.07
N ASN A 248 -3.50 7.99 13.06
CA ASN A 248 -4.50 8.59 12.19
C ASN A 248 -4.49 7.83 10.87
N VAL A 249 -5.69 7.48 10.40
CA VAL A 249 -5.96 6.98 9.05
C VAL A 249 -6.85 8.00 8.36
#